data_AF-A0A8C0I990-F1
#
_entry.id   AF-A0A8C0I990-F1
#
_cell.length_a   1.000
_cell.length_b   1.000
_cell.length_c   1.000
_cell.angle_alpha   90.00
_cell.angle_beta   90.00
_cell.angle_gamma   90.00
#
_symmetry.space_group_name_H-M   'P 1'
#
loop_
_entity.id
_entity.type
_entity.pdbx_description
1 polymer ?
#
loop_
_entity_poly.entity_id
_entity_poly.type
_entity_poly.pdbx_seq_one_letter_code
_entity_poly.pdbx_strand_id
1 'polypeptide(L)'
;MKSADVGAVADGMPCGSDKLCINRTCTSISLLNYDCNVTKCHGRGVCNNHKNCHCRYGWAPPYCEWEGFGGSIDSGAPPAREIFWRARIGVAPLSLLLLCIFGVTLIIFCKCEIVGWLRRKKAQFHRR
;
A
#
# COMPACT_ATOMS: atom_id res chain seq x y z
N MET A 1 42.95 -2.22 -1.87
CA MET A 1 41.60 -2.67 -1.48
C MET A 1 41.75 -4.02 -0.78
N LYS A 2 41.43 -4.13 0.51
CA LYS A 2 41.49 -5.43 1.21
C LYS A 2 40.42 -6.32 0.58
N SER A 3 40.83 -7.37 -0.13
CA SER A 3 39.90 -8.38 -0.63
C SER A 3 39.20 -9.02 0.56
N ALA A 4 37.87 -9.10 0.51
CA ALA A 4 37.13 -9.95 1.42
C ALA A 4 37.59 -11.39 1.17
N ASP A 5 37.98 -12.08 2.24
CA ASP A 5 38.27 -13.51 2.16
C ASP A 5 36.93 -14.25 2.05
N VAL A 6 36.69 -14.88 0.90
CA VAL A 6 35.44 -15.60 0.60
C VAL A 6 35.20 -16.75 1.60
N GLY A 7 36.26 -17.31 2.20
CA GLY A 7 36.14 -18.37 3.21
C GLY A 7 35.85 -17.87 4.63
N ALA A 8 35.92 -16.56 4.88
CA ALA A 8 35.66 -15.99 6.19
C ALA A 8 34.16 -15.83 6.46
N VAL A 9 33.75 -16.09 7.70
CA VAL A 9 32.39 -15.81 8.16
C VAL A 9 32.10 -14.32 8.03
N ALA A 10 30.98 -13.98 7.40
CA ALA A 10 30.56 -12.58 7.23
C ALA A 10 30.15 -11.94 8.55
N ASP A 11 30.32 -10.62 8.63
CA ASP A 11 29.85 -9.84 9.77
C ASP A 11 28.32 -9.91 9.88
N GLY A 12 27.84 -9.99 11.12
CA GLY A 12 26.42 -10.17 11.45
C GLY A 12 25.94 -11.63 11.51
N MET A 13 26.75 -12.61 11.10
CA MET A 13 26.38 -14.03 11.21
C MET A 13 26.35 -14.47 12.69
N PRO A 14 25.32 -15.21 13.16
CA PRO A 14 25.31 -15.78 14.50
C PRO A 14 26.46 -16.76 14.69
N CYS A 15 27.15 -16.65 15.83
CA CYS A 15 28.27 -17.52 16.20
C CYS A 15 28.10 -18.20 17.57
N GLY A 16 27.00 -17.91 18.26
CA GLY A 16 26.62 -18.50 19.55
C GLY A 16 25.38 -17.83 20.12
N SER A 17 24.89 -18.31 21.26
CA SER A 17 23.76 -17.68 21.97
C SER A 17 24.09 -16.23 22.31
N ASP A 18 23.22 -15.31 21.88
CA ASP A 18 23.37 -13.86 22.01
C ASP A 18 24.69 -13.29 21.47
N LYS A 19 25.28 -13.94 20.45
CA LYS A 19 26.55 -13.55 19.84
C LYS A 19 26.52 -13.56 18.31
N LEU A 20 27.28 -12.66 17.72
CA LEU A 20 27.47 -12.54 16.27
C LEU A 20 28.93 -12.25 15.91
N CYS A 21 29.31 -12.54 14.67
CA CYS A 21 30.63 -12.22 14.14
C CYS A 21 30.72 -10.73 13.76
N ILE A 22 31.74 -10.02 14.24
CA ILE A 22 32.14 -8.69 13.77
C ILE A 22 33.66 -8.68 13.63
N ASN A 23 34.16 -8.27 12.47
CA ASN A 23 35.59 -8.18 12.19
C ASN A 23 36.33 -9.48 12.59
N ARG A 24 35.77 -10.62 12.17
CA ARG A 24 36.25 -11.99 12.46
C ARG A 24 36.25 -12.42 13.94
N THR A 25 35.60 -11.64 14.80
CA THR A 25 35.52 -11.92 16.25
C THR A 25 34.08 -12.24 16.63
N CYS A 26 33.85 -13.33 17.37
CA CYS A 26 32.53 -13.65 17.92
C CYS A 26 32.26 -12.79 19.16
N THR A 27 31.40 -11.79 19.03
CA THR A 27 31.11 -10.78 20.07
C THR A 27 29.65 -10.82 20.50
N SER A 28 29.35 -10.25 21.67
CA SER A 28 27.99 -10.16 22.20
C SER A 28 27.13 -9.21 21.36
N ILE A 29 25.87 -9.59 21.13
CA ILE A 29 24.85 -8.73 20.51
C ILE A 29 24.64 -7.44 21.30
N SER A 30 24.89 -7.45 22.62
CA SER A 30 24.79 -6.24 23.46
C SER A 30 25.67 -5.09 22.98
N LEU A 31 26.76 -5.37 22.24
CA LEU A 31 27.65 -4.35 21.68
C LEU A 31 26.95 -3.44 20.66
N LEU A 32 25.91 -3.93 19.99
CA LEU A 32 25.10 -3.11 19.07
C LEU A 32 24.30 -2.02 19.79
N ASN A 33 24.11 -2.16 21.10
CA ASN A 33 23.31 -1.26 21.94
C ASN A 33 21.94 -0.96 21.30
N TYR A 34 21.26 -2.01 20.84
CA TYR A 34 20.01 -1.90 20.11
C TYR A 34 18.85 -1.58 21.07
N ASP A 35 18.38 -0.34 21.05
CA ASP A 35 17.42 0.23 22.00
C ASP A 35 15.97 0.24 21.49
N CYS A 36 15.71 -0.53 20.43
CA CYS A 36 14.40 -0.55 19.78
C CYS A 36 13.48 -1.59 20.42
N ASN A 37 12.62 -1.13 21.32
CA ASN A 37 11.51 -1.93 21.83
C ASN A 37 10.27 -1.82 20.93
N VAL A 38 9.34 -2.77 21.07
CA VAL A 38 8.10 -2.82 20.26
C VAL A 38 7.24 -1.55 20.42
N THR A 39 7.35 -0.89 21.59
CA THR A 39 6.63 0.35 21.90
C THR A 39 7.18 1.59 21.18
N LYS A 40 8.48 1.65 20.81
CA LYS A 40 9.09 2.82 20.14
C LYS A 40 8.37 3.18 18.84
N CYS A 41 7.94 2.17 18.10
CA CYS A 41 7.22 2.33 16.83
C CYS A 41 5.70 2.21 17.01
N HIS A 42 5.17 2.38 18.22
CA HIS A 42 3.74 2.29 18.56
C HIS A 42 3.05 1.01 18.05
N GLY A 43 3.77 -0.11 17.92
CA GLY A 43 3.26 -1.35 17.30
C GLY A 43 2.86 -1.22 15.82
N ARG A 44 3.19 -0.09 15.18
CA ARG A 44 2.79 0.32 13.83
C ARG A 44 3.96 0.39 12.86
N GLY A 45 5.13 -0.10 13.26
CA GLY A 45 6.33 -0.15 12.43
C GLY A 45 7.33 -1.20 12.93
N VAL A 46 8.42 -1.34 12.19
CA VAL A 46 9.57 -2.17 12.56
C VAL A 46 10.80 -1.29 12.64
N CYS A 47 11.71 -1.57 13.55
CA CYS A 47 12.92 -0.78 13.67
C CYS A 47 14.03 -1.32 12.76
N ASN A 48 14.77 -0.42 12.12
CA ASN A 48 15.89 -0.77 11.24
C ASN A 48 17.24 -0.74 11.97
N ASN A 49 18.33 -0.96 11.22
CA ASN A 49 19.71 -0.97 11.73
C ASN A 49 20.22 0.40 12.21
N HIS A 50 19.59 1.51 11.78
CA HIS A 50 19.87 2.86 12.28
C HIS A 50 19.05 3.22 13.52
N LYS A 51 18.33 2.25 14.11
CA LYS A 51 17.45 2.43 15.28
C LYS A 51 16.25 3.34 14.99
N ASN A 52 15.87 3.49 13.72
CA ASN A 52 14.73 4.28 13.27
C ASN A 52 13.54 3.38 12.93
N CYS A 53 12.32 3.88 13.15
CA CYS A 53 11.12 3.15 12.79
C CYS A 53 10.83 3.26 11.30
N HIS A 54 10.66 2.10 10.66
CA HIS A 54 10.03 1.94 9.37
C HIS A 54 8.54 1.67 9.58
N CYS A 55 7.73 2.72 9.39
CA CYS A 55 6.31 2.70 9.64
C CYS A 55 5.53 1.98 8.55
N ARG A 56 4.49 1.25 8.96
CA ARG A 56 3.51 0.67 8.04
C ARG A 56 2.73 1.79 7.35
N TYR A 57 2.17 1.47 6.18
CA TYR A 57 1.28 2.38 5.46
C TYR A 57 0.15 2.88 6.38
N GLY A 58 -0.10 4.18 6.34
CA GLY A 58 -1.04 4.87 7.23
C GLY A 58 -0.37 5.58 8.41
N TRP A 59 0.93 5.39 8.66
CA TRP A 59 1.65 5.98 9.79
C TRP A 59 2.92 6.72 9.35
N ALA A 60 3.26 7.82 10.03
CA ALA A 60 4.43 8.64 9.75
C ALA A 60 5.60 8.33 10.69
N PRO A 61 6.84 8.25 10.18
CA PRO A 61 8.03 8.29 11.03
C PRO A 61 8.11 9.63 11.80
N PRO A 62 8.83 9.72 12.94
CA PRO A 62 9.84 8.78 13.42
C PRO A 62 9.34 7.66 14.35
N TYR A 63 8.13 7.77 14.91
CA TYR A 63 7.63 6.83 15.92
C TYR A 63 6.36 6.07 15.49
N CYS A 64 5.85 6.30 14.28
CA CYS A 64 4.60 5.70 13.79
C CYS A 64 3.37 6.02 14.66
N GLU A 65 3.38 7.17 15.32
CA GLU A 65 2.30 7.64 16.18
C GLU A 65 1.20 8.34 15.37
N TRP A 66 1.61 9.16 14.41
CA TRP A 66 0.76 10.03 13.61
C TRP A 66 0.48 9.44 12.23
N GLU A 67 -0.63 9.83 11.62
CA GLU A 67 -0.99 9.36 10.29
C GLU A 67 0.00 9.83 9.22
N GLY A 68 0.24 9.00 8.21
CA GLY A 68 1.15 9.32 7.12
C GLY A 68 1.28 8.23 6.06
N PHE A 69 2.22 8.42 5.14
CA PHE A 69 2.37 7.53 3.98
C PHE A 69 3.20 6.26 4.26
N GLY A 70 3.70 6.06 5.49
CA GLY A 70 4.63 4.98 5.84
C GLY A 70 6.10 5.36 5.65
N GLY A 71 6.97 4.35 5.75
CA GLY A 71 8.41 4.49 5.52
C GLY A 71 9.21 4.87 6.77
N SER A 72 10.49 5.19 6.59
CA SER A 72 11.42 5.61 7.66
C SER A 72 11.93 7.02 7.40
N ILE A 73 12.50 7.66 8.42
CA ILE A 73 13.26 8.91 8.23
C ILE A 73 14.45 8.71 7.27
N ASP A 74 14.98 7.50 7.15
CA ASP A 74 16.14 7.19 6.30
C ASP A 74 15.76 6.97 4.83
N SER A 75 14.66 6.24 4.60
CA SER A 75 14.23 5.82 3.25
C SER A 75 13.19 6.75 2.64
N GLY A 76 12.57 7.62 3.45
CA GLY A 76 11.38 8.36 3.08
C GLY A 76 10.16 7.46 2.91
N ALA A 77 9.10 8.03 2.34
CA ALA A 77 7.83 7.35 2.07
C ALA A 77 7.94 6.36 0.89
N PRO A 78 7.15 5.27 0.90
CA PRO A 78 7.10 4.32 -0.21
C PRO A 78 6.61 4.99 -1.52
N PRO A 79 7.03 4.49 -2.70
CA PRO A 79 6.70 5.08 -3.98
C PRO A 79 5.18 5.12 -4.23
N ALA A 80 4.70 6.16 -4.91
CA ALA A 80 3.29 6.44 -5.17
C ALA A 80 2.52 5.33 -5.92
N ARG A 81 3.23 4.33 -6.46
CA ARG A 81 2.66 3.18 -7.18
C ARG A 81 1.64 2.41 -6.35
N GLU A 82 1.90 2.21 -5.05
CA GLU A 82 0.97 1.49 -4.16
C GLU A 82 -0.32 2.28 -3.92
N ILE A 83 -0.22 3.60 -3.83
CA ILE A 83 -1.37 4.51 -3.67
C ILE A 83 -2.23 4.48 -4.94
N PHE A 84 -1.59 4.57 -6.11
CA PHE A 84 -2.27 4.55 -7.39
C PHE A 84 -3.01 3.23 -7.64
N TRP A 85 -2.40 2.08 -7.32
CA TRP A 85 -3.06 0.78 -7.47
C TRP A 85 -4.31 0.66 -6.60
N ARG A 86 -4.23 1.07 -5.32
CA ARG A 86 -5.39 1.06 -4.41
C ARG A 86 -6.50 1.99 -4.89
N ALA A 87 -6.16 3.20 -5.31
CA ALA A 87 -7.13 4.14 -5.88
C ALA A 87 -7.80 3.58 -7.15
N ARG A 88 -7.01 2.96 -8.03
CA ARG A 88 -7.51 2.34 -9.27
C ARG A 88 -8.47 1.18 -9.02
N ILE A 89 -8.16 0.33 -8.04
CA ILE A 89 -9.03 -0.79 -7.63
C ILE A 89 -10.36 -0.27 -7.07
N GLY A 90 -10.37 0.84 -6.34
CA GLY A 90 -11.61 1.44 -5.81
C GLY A 90 -12.44 2.19 -6.86
N VAL A 91 -11.80 3.02 -7.69
CA VAL A 91 -12.49 3.92 -8.63
C VAL A 91 -13.01 3.19 -9.87
N ALA A 92 -12.28 2.20 -10.37
CA ALA A 92 -12.67 1.48 -11.59
C ALA A 92 -14.04 0.77 -11.50
N PRO A 93 -14.35 -0.03 -10.47
CA PRO A 93 -15.64 -0.71 -10.37
C PRO A 93 -16.80 0.29 -10.14
N LEU A 94 -16.57 1.34 -9.35
CA LEU A 94 -17.58 2.39 -9.13
C LEU A 94 -17.90 3.13 -10.43
N SER A 95 -16.88 3.51 -11.20
CA SER A 95 -17.05 4.15 -12.50
C SER A 95 -17.80 3.26 -13.49
N LEU A 96 -17.44 1.97 -13.56
CA LEU A 96 -18.12 0.98 -14.41
C LEU A 96 -19.61 0.84 -14.04
N LEU A 97 -19.91 0.74 -12.75
CA LEU A 97 -21.28 0.65 -12.25
C LEU A 97 -22.12 1.86 -12.66
N LEU A 98 -21.58 3.07 -12.50
CA LEU A 98 -22.26 4.32 -12.88
C LEU A 98 -22.53 4.38 -14.39
N LEU A 99 -21.58 3.96 -15.23
CA LEU A 99 -21.76 3.87 -16.68
C LEU A 99 -22.85 2.88 -17.07
N CYS A 100 -22.93 1.72 -16.40
CA CYS A 100 -23.98 0.74 -16.63
C CYS A 100 -25.36 1.31 -16.25
N ILE A 101 -25.49 1.96 -15.10
CA ILE A 101 -26.74 2.59 -14.66
C ILE A 101 -27.19 3.64 -15.67
N PHE A 102 -26.28 4.52 -16.10
CA PHE A 102 -26.58 5.54 -17.10
C PHE A 102 -27.00 4.93 -18.45
N GLY A 103 -26.33 3.87 -18.89
CA GLY A 103 -26.72 3.15 -20.11
C GLY A 103 -28.13 2.56 -20.02
N VAL A 104 -28.47 1.92 -18.90
CA VAL A 104 -29.79 1.33 -18.68
C VAL A 104 -30.90 2.38 -18.63
N THR A 105 -30.67 3.51 -17.96
CA THR A 105 -31.67 4.59 -17.89
C THR A 105 -31.94 5.20 -19.26
N LEU A 106 -30.92 5.42 -20.09
CA LEU A 106 -31.09 5.89 -21.46
C LEU A 106 -31.85 4.89 -22.34
N ILE A 107 -31.59 3.58 -22.20
CA ILE A 107 -32.32 2.54 -22.93
C ILE A 107 -33.80 2.55 -22.53
N ILE A 108 -34.11 2.62 -21.23
CA ILE A 108 -35.49 2.67 -20.75
C ILE A 108 -36.19 3.93 -21.27
N PHE A 109 -35.55 5.10 -21.16
CA PHE A 109 -36.11 6.36 -21.64
C PHE A 109 -36.40 6.32 -23.14
N CYS A 110 -35.44 5.85 -23.95
CA CYS A 110 -35.60 5.73 -25.40
C CYS A 110 -36.74 4.76 -25.76
N LYS A 111 -36.84 3.61 -25.08
CA LYS A 111 -37.96 2.67 -25.28
C LYS A 111 -39.31 3.31 -24.91
N CYS A 112 -39.39 4.02 -23.79
CA CYS A 112 -40.62 4.70 -23.37
C CYS A 112 -41.06 5.77 -24.37
N GLU A 113 -40.14 6.58 -24.88
CA GLU A 113 -40.42 7.59 -25.90
C GLU A 113 -40.89 6.96 -27.22
N ILE A 114 -40.19 5.92 -27.72
CA ILE A 114 -40.57 5.21 -28.94
C ILE A 114 -41.97 4.59 -28.80
N VAL A 115 -42.24 3.90 -27.70
CA VAL A 115 -43.55 3.29 -27.44
C VAL A 115 -44.64 4.36 -27.33
N GLY A 116 -44.35 5.48 -26.64
CA GLY A 116 -45.27 6.62 -26.55
C GLY A 116 -45.58 7.21 -27.93
N TRP A 117 -44.57 7.40 -28.77
CA TRP A 117 -44.73 7.88 -30.14
C TRP A 117 -45.55 6.92 -31.01
N LEU A 118 -45.28 5.62 -30.94
CA LEU A 118 -46.05 4.58 -31.65
C LEU A 118 -47.51 4.57 -31.21
N ARG A 119 -47.79 4.68 -29.90
CA ARG A 119 -49.17 4.78 -29.37
C ARG A 119 -49.89 6.02 -29.91
N ARG A 120 -49.24 7.19 -29.92
CA ARG A 120 -49.79 8.43 -30.48
C ARG A 120 -50.12 8.28 -31.97
N LYS A 121 -49.21 7.67 -32.77
CA LYS A 121 -49.43 7.41 -34.19
C LYS A 121 -50.59 6.43 -34.45
N LYS A 122 -50.68 5.34 -33.68
CA LYS A 122 -51.79 4.38 -33.79
C LYS A 122 -53.15 5.01 -33.45
N ALA A 123 -53.21 5.85 -32.41
CA ALA A 123 -54.43 6.58 -32.05
C ALA A 123 -54.86 7.56 -33.15
N GLN A 124 -53.92 8.19 -33.85
CA GLN A 124 -54.20 9.09 -34.97
C GLN A 124 -54.71 8.34 -36.20
N PHE A 125 -54.23 7.12 -36.47
CA PHE A 125 -54.70 6.27 -37.57
C PHE A 125 -56.12 5.74 -37.34
N HIS A 126 -56.46 5.30 -36.11
CA HIS A 126 -57.81 4.83 -35.78
C HIS A 126 -58.88 5.93 -35.72
N ARG A 127 -58.50 7.21 -35.77
CA ARG A 127 -59.41 8.37 -35.78
C ARG A 127 -59.76 8.87 -37.18
N ARG A 128 -59.14 8.33 -38.24
CA ARG A 128 -59.43 8.59 -39.65
C ARG A 128 -60.19 7.41 -40.23
#